data_AF-A0AA97CLI7-F1
#
_entry.id   AF-A0AA97CLI7-F1
#
_cell.length_a   1.000
_cell.length_b   1.000
_cell.length_c   1.000
_cell.angle_alpha   90.00
_cell.angle_beta   90.00
_cell.angle_gamma   90.00
#
_symmetry.space_group_name_H-M   'P 1'
#
loop_
_entity.id
_entity.type
_entity.pdbx_description
1 polymer ?
#
loop_
_entity_poly.entity_id
_entity_poly.type
_entity_poly.pdbx_seq_one_letter_code
_entity_poly.pdbx_strand_id
1 'polypeptide(L)' 'MDNTRDRAWRRAKARINKSRDQLNARLVDCYTPEKNWKQMYGRSEKMVRAAQLGMAYPQVSRSQLVRNSLEEIQNNQ' A
#
# COMPACT_ATOMS: atom_id res chain seq x y z
N MET A 1 6.70 -28.28 4.02
CA MET A 1 7.33 -26.98 4.34
C MET A 1 7.83 -27.09 5.76
N ASP A 2 9.13 -27.26 5.94
CA ASP A 2 9.72 -27.36 7.27
C ASP A 2 9.67 -25.97 7.94
N ASN A 3 8.93 -25.83 9.03
CA ASN A 3 8.64 -24.56 9.71
C ASN A 3 9.69 -24.21 10.77
N THR A 4 10.88 -24.78 10.65
CA THR A 4 11.94 -24.72 11.65
C THR A 4 12.54 -23.31 11.70
N ARG A 5 12.35 -22.61 12.81
CA ARG A 5 12.79 -21.21 13.02
C ARG A 5 14.28 -21.13 13.36
N ASP A 6 15.10 -21.66 12.47
CA ASP A 6 16.54 -21.76 12.66
C ASP A 6 17.24 -20.41 12.69
N ARG A 7 18.52 -20.42 13.09
CA ARG A 7 19.36 -19.21 13.13
C ARG A 7 19.41 -18.50 11.76
N ALA A 8 19.42 -19.24 10.66
CA ALA A 8 19.35 -18.69 9.31
C ALA A 8 18.02 -17.96 9.07
N TRP A 9 16.89 -18.57 9.45
CA TRP A 9 15.56 -17.97 9.35
C TRP A 9 15.44 -16.70 10.19
N ARG A 10 15.93 -16.73 11.44
CA ARG A 10 15.94 -15.56 12.32
C ARG A 10 16.78 -14.42 11.75
N ARG A 11 17.95 -14.71 11.17
CA ARG A 11 18.79 -13.69 10.49
C ARG A 11 18.10 -13.11 9.25
N ALA A 12 17.43 -13.94 8.46
CA ALA A 12 16.68 -13.50 7.28
C ALA A 12 15.49 -12.62 7.67
N LYS A 13 14.70 -13.03 8.68
CA LYS A 13 13.58 -12.22 9.20
C LYS A 13 14.05 -10.94 9.87
N ALA A 14 15.15 -10.97 10.62
CA ALA A 14 15.76 -9.77 11.16
C ALA A 14 16.18 -8.79 10.06
N ARG A 15 16.68 -9.28 8.91
CA ARG A 15 17.01 -8.45 7.74
C ARG A 15 15.77 -7.83 7.09
N ILE A 16 14.71 -8.62 6.89
CA ILE A 16 13.45 -8.17 6.27
C ILE A 16 12.72 -7.17 7.17
N ASN A 17 12.71 -7.42 8.48
CA ASN A 17 12.03 -6.59 9.47
C ASN A 17 12.89 -5.43 9.99
N LYS A 18 14.08 -5.17 9.40
CA LYS A 18 14.83 -3.97 9.76
C LYS A 18 13.99 -2.76 9.42
N SER A 19 13.88 -1.81 10.36
CA SER A 19 13.23 -0.55 10.08
C SER A 19 13.97 0.16 8.94
N ARG A 20 13.20 0.91 8.13
CA ARG A 20 13.75 1.73 7.05
C ARG A 20 14.87 2.66 7.54
N ASP A 21 14.75 3.15 8.76
CA ASP A 21 15.73 4.04 9.41
C ASP A 21 17.07 3.35 9.69
N GLN A 22 17.08 2.05 10.02
CA GLN A 22 18.32 1.28 10.21
C GLN A 22 19.00 0.91 8.88
N LEU A 23 18.23 0.80 7.79
CA LEU A 23 18.78 0.66 6.43
C LEU A 23 19.34 1.99 5.92
N ASN A 24 18.69 3.09 6.29
CA ASN A 24 19.06 4.44 5.87
C ASN A 24 20.21 5.06 6.68
N ALA A 25 20.66 4.46 7.77
CA ALA A 25 21.78 4.97 8.56
C ALA A 25 23.11 5.07 7.78
N ARG A 26 23.26 4.33 6.66
CA ARG A 26 24.37 4.48 5.69
C ARG A 26 24.02 5.34 4.48
N LEU A 27 22.76 5.69 4.35
CA LEU A 27 22.09 6.31 3.20
C LEU A 27 21.73 7.77 3.54
N VAL A 28 22.45 8.39 4.49
CA VAL A 28 22.25 9.78 4.93
C VAL A 28 22.48 10.76 3.78
N ASP A 29 23.26 10.37 2.77
CA ASP A 29 23.47 11.13 1.52
C ASP A 29 22.40 10.89 0.45
N CYS A 30 21.34 10.16 0.76
CA CYS A 30 20.32 9.84 -0.23
C CYS A 30 19.20 10.85 -0.20
N TYR A 31 18.90 11.37 -1.38
CA TYR A 31 17.78 12.27 -1.61
C TYR A 31 16.50 11.73 -0.96
N THR A 32 16.04 12.41 0.08
CA THR A 32 14.70 12.17 0.63
C THR A 32 13.70 12.78 -0.35
N PRO A 33 12.82 11.98 -0.99
CA PRO A 33 11.81 12.54 -1.86
C PRO A 33 10.91 13.48 -1.07
N GLU A 34 10.45 14.54 -1.74
CA GLU A 34 9.52 15.50 -1.15
C GLU A 34 8.31 14.78 -0.52
N LYS A 35 7.85 15.30 0.62
CA LYS A 35 6.71 14.74 1.33
C LYS A 35 5.52 14.64 0.38
N ASN A 36 5.02 13.43 0.17
CA ASN A 36 3.84 13.23 -0.67
C ASN A 36 2.58 13.69 0.08
N TRP A 37 2.18 14.94 -0.14
CA TRP A 37 1.01 15.57 0.46
C TRP A 37 -0.30 14.80 0.19
N LYS A 38 -0.36 13.95 -0.85
CA LYS A 38 -1.51 13.05 -1.10
C LYS A 38 -1.69 11.98 -0.01
N GLN A 39 -0.62 11.68 0.72
CA GLN A 39 -0.63 10.79 1.89
C GLN A 39 -0.76 11.55 3.22
N MET A 40 -0.80 12.88 3.21
CA MET A 40 -1.10 13.66 4.42
C MET A 40 -2.48 13.30 4.96
N TYR A 41 -3.42 13.05 4.04
CA TYR A 41 -4.77 12.65 4.41
C TYR A 41 -4.98 11.15 4.26
N GLY A 42 -5.40 10.53 5.36
CA GLY A 42 -5.82 9.15 5.41
C GLY A 42 -7.07 8.88 4.59
N ARG A 43 -7.40 7.60 4.40
CA ARG A 43 -8.66 7.22 3.74
C ARG A 43 -9.88 7.72 4.52
N SER A 44 -9.81 7.74 5.85
CA SER A 44 -10.86 8.25 6.74
C SER A 44 -11.23 9.70 6.45
N GLU A 45 -10.24 10.60 6.40
CA GLU A 45 -10.46 12.03 6.14
C GLU A 45 -11.00 12.27 4.73
N LYS A 46 -10.51 11.50 3.76
CA LYS A 46 -11.03 11.55 2.38
C LYS A 46 -12.49 11.11 2.29
N MET A 47 -12.91 10.11 3.06
CA MET A 47 -14.31 9.70 3.15
C MET A 47 -15.18 10.79 3.80
N VAL A 48 -14.73 11.39 4.90
CA VAL A 48 -15.43 12.50 5.57
C VAL A 48 -15.62 13.67 4.60
N ARG A 49 -14.58 14.03 3.85
CA ARG A 49 -14.65 15.10 2.86
C ARG A 49 -15.61 14.79 1.72
N ALA A 50 -15.62 13.56 1.20
CA ALA A 50 -16.56 13.15 0.17
C ALA A 50 -18.02 13.26 0.66
N ALA A 51 -18.28 12.83 1.90
CA ALA A 51 -19.60 12.95 2.53
C ALA A 51 -20.05 14.42 2.66
N GLN A 52 -19.15 15.32 3.06
CA GLN A 52 -19.43 16.77 3.11
C GLN A 52 -19.81 17.35 1.73
N LEU A 53 -19.20 16.82 0.67
CA LEU A 53 -19.47 17.22 -0.71
C LEU A 53 -20.70 16.52 -1.32
N GLY A 54 -21.39 15.67 -0.56
CA GLY A 54 -22.56 14.95 -1.04
C GLY A 54 -22.24 13.82 -2.03
N MET A 55 -21.01 13.31 -2.04
CA MET A 55 -20.60 12.22 -2.94
C MET A 55 -19.95 11.06 -2.18
N ALA A 56 -20.00 9.85 -2.75
CA ALA A 56 -19.30 8.70 -2.20
C ALA A 56 -17.81 8.75 -2.58
N TYR A 57 -16.93 8.50 -1.61
CA TYR A 57 -15.52 8.28 -1.91
C TYR A 57 -15.34 6.94 -2.67
N PRO A 58 -14.52 6.88 -3.73
CA PRO A 58 -14.31 5.66 -4.50
C PRO A 58 -13.87 4.49 -3.61
N GLN A 59 -14.70 3.44 -3.57
CA GLN A 59 -14.40 2.23 -2.82
C GLN A 59 -13.57 1.24 -3.63
N VAL A 60 -13.74 1.28 -4.96
CA VAL A 60 -13.18 0.35 -5.92
C VAL A 60 -12.11 1.06 -6.75
N SER A 61 -10.97 0.43 -6.97
CA SER A 61 -9.94 1.00 -7.84
C SER A 61 -10.41 1.02 -9.30
N ARG A 62 -9.86 1.93 -10.12
CA ARG A 62 -10.11 1.92 -11.57
C ARG A 62 -9.79 0.57 -12.21
N SER A 63 -8.72 -0.09 -11.78
CA SER A 63 -8.34 -1.42 -12.29
C SER A 63 -9.38 -2.50 -11.97
N GLN A 64 -9.97 -2.46 -10.77
CA GLN A 64 -11.05 -3.38 -10.39
C GLN A 64 -12.33 -3.10 -11.19
N LEU A 65 -12.70 -1.83 -11.40
CA LEU A 65 -13.85 -1.48 -12.24
C LEU A 65 -13.69 -2.00 -13.67
N VAL A 66 -12.51 -1.81 -14.27
CA VAL A 66 -12.22 -2.32 -15.63
C VAL A 66 -12.33 -3.85 -15.66
N ARG A 67 -11.74 -4.55 -14.69
CA ARG A 67 -11.82 -6.01 -14.63
C ARG A 67 -13.27 -6.50 -14.51
N ASN A 68 -14.05 -5.90 -13.61
CA ASN A 68 -15.46 -6.26 -13.43
C ASN A 68 -16.26 -6.02 -14.71
N SER A 69 -16.02 -4.90 -15.41
CA SER A 69 -16.71 -4.60 -16.68
C SER A 69 -16.39 -5.62 -17.77
N LEU A 70 -15.15 -6.14 -17.83
CA LEU A 70 -14.77 -7.19 -18.76
C LEU A 70 -15.45 -8.53 -18.42
N GLU A 71 -15.52 -8.86 -17.13
CA GLU A 71 -16.21 -10.06 -16.64
C GLU A 71 -17.71 -10.00 -16.95
N GLU A 72 -18.35 -8.85 -16.78
CA GLU A 72 -19.76 -8.63 -17.15
C GLU A 72 -20.01 -8.81 -18.66
N ILE A 73 -19.13 -8.29 -19.51
CA ILE A 73 -19.22 -8.46 -20.96
C ILE A 73 -19.09 -9.94 -21.35
N GLN A 74 -18.16 -10.65 -20.70
CA GLN A 74 -17.90 -12.06 -20.99
C GLN A 74 -19.02 -12.98 -20.51
N ASN A 75 -19.67 -12.66 -19.39
CA ASN A 75 -20.79 -13.43 -18.84
C ASN A 75 -22.12 -13.19 -19.60
N ASN A 76 -22.23 -12.08 -20.32
CA ASN A 76 -23.39 -11.74 -21.14
C ASN A 76 -23.28 -12.23 -22.60
N GLN A 77 -22.24 -13.01 -22.93
CA GLN A 77 -22.10 -13.74 -24.20
C GLN A 77 -22.41 -15.22 -24.01
#